data_AF-A0A928NRP8-F1
#
_entry.id   AF-A0A928NRP8-F1
#
_cell.length_a   1.000
_cell.length_b   1.000
_cell.length_c   1.000
_cell.angle_alpha   90.00
_cell.angle_beta   90.00
_cell.angle_gamma   90.00
#
_symmetry.space_group_name_H-M   'P 1'
#
loop_
_entity.id
_entity.type
_entity.pdbx_description
1 polymer ?
#
loop_
_entity_poly.entity_id
_entity_poly.type
_entity_poly.pdbx_seq_one_letter_code
_entity_poly.pdbx_strand_id
1 'polypeptide(L)' 'MKKYICLFLAISLLLLLVACDSSSSDYSSSSSSSYDYDKGYGYTAPKSGESFSDYVKRQDPDLYNDMKNRWNSLDD' A
#
# COMPACT_ATOMS: atom_id res chain seq x y z
N MET A 1 49.76 -3.68 4.74
CA MET A 1 48.52 -4.48 4.71
C MET A 1 47.27 -3.70 5.16
N LYS A 2 47.32 -2.90 6.23
CA LYS A 2 46.15 -2.12 6.71
C LYS A 2 45.62 -1.05 5.73
N LYS A 3 46.50 -0.47 4.90
CA LYS A 3 46.16 0.59 3.93
C LYS A 3 45.22 0.11 2.80
N TYR A 4 45.27 -1.17 2.45
CA TYR A 4 44.45 -1.76 1.39
C TYR A 4 43.08 -2.22 1.90
N ILE A 5 42.94 -2.44 3.22
CA ILE A 5 41.68 -2.85 3.84
C ILE A 5 40.65 -1.72 3.77
N CYS A 6 41.06 -0.48 4.06
CA CYS A 6 40.16 0.67 3.94
C CYS A 6 39.72 0.90 2.49
N LEU A 7 40.62 0.69 1.52
CA LEU A 7 40.32 0.85 0.11
C LEU A 7 39.34 -0.22 -0.38
N PHE A 8 39.51 -1.47 0.06
CA PHE A 8 38.61 -2.57 -0.25
C PHE A 8 37.20 -2.36 0.33
N LEU A 9 37.09 -1.87 1.58
CA LEU A 9 35.81 -1.56 2.20
C LEU A 9 35.07 -0.41 1.48
N ALA A 10 35.79 0.64 1.08
CA ALA A 10 35.21 1.75 0.34
C ALA A 10 34.67 1.31 -1.03
N ILE A 11 35.39 0.44 -1.73
CA ILE A 11 34.97 -0.12 -3.02
C ILE A 11 33.74 -1.03 -2.85
N SER A 12 33.72 -1.87 -1.82
CA SER A 12 32.58 -2.75 -1.54
C SER A 12 31.30 -1.97 -1.24
N LEU A 13 31.39 -0.83 -0.55
CA LEU A 13 30.23 0.02 -0.26
C LEU A 13 29.72 0.71 -1.53
N LEU A 14 30.62 1.17 -2.40
CA LEU A 14 30.28 1.80 -3.68
C LEU A 14 29.54 0.82 -4.61
N LEU A 15 29.99 -0.44 -4.66
CA LEU A 15 29.33 -1.49 -5.45
C LEU A 15 27.92 -1.82 -4.93
N LEU A 16 27.70 -1.78 -3.61
CA LEU A 16 26.40 -2.01 -2.99
C LEU A 16 25.41 -0.88 -3.29
N LEU A 17 25.89 0.37 -3.39
CA LEU A 17 25.06 1.53 -3.71
C LEU A 17 24.49 1.46 -5.13
N VAL A 18 25.31 1.05 -6.11
CA VAL A 18 24.88 0.92 -7.52
C VAL A 18 23.86 -0.20 -7.71
N ALA A 19 23.87 -1.24 -6.88
CA ALA A 19 22.93 -2.35 -6.97
C ALA A 19 21.53 -2.04 -6.40
N CYS A 20 21.36 -0.96 -5.64
CA CYS A 20 20.06 -0.55 -5.10
C CYS A 20 19.22 0.32 -6.07
N ASP A 21 19.81 0.79 -7.16
CA ASP A 21 19.18 1.75 -8.09
C ASP A 21 18.37 1.06 -9.20
N SER A 22 17.69 -0.05 -8.87
CA SER A 22 16.89 -0.82 -9.85
C SER A 22 15.56 -1.29 -9.28
N SER A 23 14.93 -0.46 -8.45
CA SER A 23 13.53 -0.65 -8.08
C SER A 23 12.71 0.52 -8.62
N SER A 24 12.41 0.46 -9.93
CA SER A 24 11.31 1.21 -10.52
C SER A 24 10.02 0.53 -10.09
N SER A 25 9.50 0.87 -8.92
CA SER A 25 8.14 0.50 -8.55
C SER A 25 7.18 1.36 -9.34
N ASP A 26 6.70 0.83 -10.48
CA ASP A 26 5.60 1.42 -11.24
C ASP A 26 4.33 1.36 -10.38
N TYR A 27 4.10 2.40 -9.59
CA TYR A 27 2.82 2.61 -8.94
C TYR A 27 1.82 3.00 -10.02
N SER A 28 0.90 2.09 -10.33
CA SER A 28 -0.26 2.40 -11.15
C SER A 28 -1.14 3.38 -10.35
N SER A 29 -1.03 4.66 -10.66
CA SER A 29 -1.93 5.68 -10.10
C SER A 29 -3.27 5.60 -10.79
N SER A 30 -4.13 4.71 -10.28
CA SER A 30 -5.55 4.74 -10.58
C SER A 30 -6.10 6.11 -10.16
N SER A 31 -6.82 6.77 -11.07
CA SER A 31 -7.40 8.10 -10.94
C SER A 31 -7.79 8.47 -9.50
N SER A 32 -7.01 9.38 -8.90
CA SER A 32 -7.30 9.94 -7.58
C SER A 32 -8.55 10.82 -7.68
N SER A 33 -9.71 10.25 -7.38
CA SER A 33 -10.85 11.04 -6.94
C SER A 33 -10.42 11.73 -5.66
N SER A 34 -10.19 13.06 -5.73
CA SER A 34 -9.75 13.88 -4.62
C SER A 34 -10.64 13.63 -3.41
N TYR A 35 -10.12 12.88 -2.44
CA TYR A 35 -10.87 12.49 -1.25
C TYR A 35 -11.16 13.75 -0.44
N ASP A 36 -12.45 14.07 -0.31
CA ASP A 36 -12.92 15.31 0.30
C ASP A 36 -12.80 15.22 1.83
N TYR A 37 -11.64 15.59 2.36
CA TYR A 37 -11.32 15.55 3.79
C TYR A 37 -12.22 16.47 4.63
N ASP A 38 -12.92 17.44 4.01
CA ASP A 38 -13.85 18.34 4.71
C ASP A 38 -15.16 17.63 5.14
N LYS A 39 -15.45 16.43 4.63
CA LYS A 39 -16.62 15.65 5.05
C LYS A 39 -16.38 14.76 6.29
N GLY A 40 -15.23 14.90 6.95
CA GLY A 40 -14.82 14.08 8.09
C GLY A 40 -14.45 12.65 7.68
N TYR A 41 -14.11 11.79 8.66
CA TYR A 41 -14.15 10.35 8.42
C TYR A 41 -15.62 10.01 8.14
N GLY A 42 -16.03 9.97 6.87
CA GLY A 42 -17.43 9.83 6.41
C GLY A 42 -18.16 8.55 6.87
N TYR A 43 -17.57 7.84 7.82
CA TYR A 43 -18.01 6.63 8.45
C TYR A 43 -18.55 6.92 9.86
N THR A 44 -19.82 6.59 10.06
CA THR A 44 -20.45 6.59 11.39
C THR A 44 -19.92 5.41 12.22
N ALA A 45 -20.16 5.41 13.53
CA ALA A 45 -19.82 4.25 14.34
C ALA A 45 -20.59 2.98 13.91
N PRO A 46 -20.00 1.78 14.03
CA PRO A 46 -20.73 0.53 13.83
C PRO A 46 -21.81 0.37 14.90
N LYS A 47 -22.92 -0.28 14.53
CA LYS A 47 -23.95 -0.64 15.50
C LYS A 47 -23.41 -1.75 16.41
N SER A 48 -23.90 -1.79 17.65
CA SER A 48 -23.53 -2.86 18.58
C SER A 48 -23.86 -4.23 17.99
N GLY A 49 -22.86 -5.11 17.89
CA GLY A 49 -23.00 -6.45 17.30
C GLY A 49 -23.02 -6.51 15.76
N GLU A 50 -22.83 -5.38 15.06
CA GLU A 50 -22.76 -5.36 13.60
C GLU A 50 -21.45 -5.99 13.10
N SER A 51 -21.54 -6.85 12.09
CA SER A 51 -20.35 -7.41 11.45
C SER A 51 -19.64 -6.35 10.62
N PHE A 52 -18.32 -6.48 10.45
CA PHE A 52 -17.54 -5.57 9.60
C PHE A 52 -18.09 -5.49 8.16
N SER A 53 -18.49 -6.64 7.60
CA SER A 53 -19.12 -6.73 6.27
C SER A 53 -20.40 -5.90 6.19
N ASP A 54 -21.27 -6.00 7.19
CA ASP A 54 -22.55 -5.26 7.18
C ASP A 54 -22.35 -3.77 7.44
N TYR A 55 -21.38 -3.43 8.29
CA TYR A 55 -20.96 -2.06 8.53
C TYR A 55 -20.46 -1.39 7.25
N VAL A 56 -19.51 -2.01 6.54
CA VAL A 56 -18.97 -1.46 5.28
C VAL A 56 -20.07 -1.38 4.23
N LYS A 57 -20.89 -2.42 4.05
CA LYS A 57 -22.02 -2.39 3.12
C LYS A 57 -23.01 -1.25 3.39
N ARG A 58 -23.24 -0.91 4.66
CA ARG A 58 -24.14 0.19 5.07
C ARG A 58 -23.53 1.57 4.86
N GLN A 59 -22.22 1.72 5.04
CA GLN A 59 -21.54 3.01 4.99
C GLN A 59 -20.96 3.35 3.61
N ASP A 60 -20.47 2.33 2.91
CA ASP A 60 -19.85 2.43 1.60
C ASP A 60 -20.14 1.14 0.79
N PRO A 61 -21.32 1.07 0.15
CA PRO A 61 -21.71 -0.11 -0.65
C PRO A 61 -20.81 -0.31 -1.87
N ASP A 62 -20.18 0.73 -2.38
CA ASP A 62 -19.26 0.64 -3.53
C ASP A 62 -17.97 -0.07 -3.09
N LEU A 63 -17.38 0.34 -1.97
CA LEU A 63 -16.23 -0.35 -1.37
C LEU A 63 -16.56 -1.82 -1.05
N TYR A 64 -17.74 -2.08 -0.49
CA TYR A 64 -18.17 -3.45 -0.19
C TYR A 64 -18.19 -4.32 -1.46
N ASN A 65 -18.75 -3.80 -2.55
CA ASN A 65 -18.83 -4.53 -3.82
C ASN A 65 -17.45 -4.73 -4.45
N ASP A 66 -16.57 -3.74 -4.41
CA ASP A 66 -15.20 -3.86 -4.88
C ASP A 66 -14.43 -4.94 -4.12
N MET A 67 -14.53 -4.95 -2.79
CA MET A 67 -13.93 -5.99 -1.95
C MET A 67 -14.46 -7.38 -2.29
N LYS A 68 -15.79 -7.49 -2.45
CA LYS A 68 -16.45 -8.74 -2.81
C LYS A 68 -16.02 -9.26 -4.18
N ASN A 69 -15.93 -8.38 -5.17
CA ASN A 69 -15.51 -8.73 -6.53
C ASN A 69 -14.06 -9.24 -6.53
N ARG A 70 -13.16 -8.54 -5.84
CA ARG A 70 -11.75 -8.96 -5.70
C ARG A 70 -11.61 -10.31 -5.00
N TRP A 71 -12.42 -10.57 -3.97
CA TRP A 71 -12.46 -11.86 -3.30
C TRP A 71 -12.84 -12.97 -4.28
N ASN A 72 -13.95 -12.80 -5.01
CA ASN A 72 -14.40 -13.79 -5.99
C ASN A 72 -13.36 -14.05 -7.08
N SER A 73 -12.64 -13.01 -7.53
CA SER A 73 -11.58 -13.15 -8.53
C SER A 73 -10.31 -13.85 -8.05
N LEU A 74 -10.17 -14.12 -6.74
CA LEU A 74 -9.06 -14.91 -6.18
C LEU A 74 -9.42 -16.39 -6.00
N ASP A 75 -10.72 -16.70 -6.03
CA ASP A 75 -11.25 -18.06 -5.91
C ASP A 75 -11.41 -18.75 -7.30
N ASP A 76 -11.20 -18.02 -8.40
CA ASP A 76 -11.17 -18.50 -9.80
C ASP A 76 -9.74 -18.78 -10.30
#